data_AF-A0A0U3E4F6-F1
#
_entry.id   AF-A0A0U3E4F6-F1
#
_cell.length_a   1.000
_cell.length_b   1.000
_cell.length_c   1.000
_cell.angle_alpha   90.00
_cell.angle_beta   90.00
_cell.angle_gamma   90.00
#
_symmetry.space_group_name_H-M   'P 1'
#
loop_
_entity.id
_entity.type
_entity.pdbx_description
1 polymer ?
#
loop_
_entity_poly.entity_id
_entity_poly.type
_entity_poly.pdbx_seq_one_letter_code
_entity_poly.pdbx_strand_id
1 'polypeptide(L)'
;MSRTYLKFKSTNREDEEQTILRILKENKYKKREKNGEEFYQHGAGIVTSPQLIKYTFENDTIILESWVRDFGFLGESSLEGSSQIFAKKSAKGALKRIQEGLGLEIIEQGTK
;
A
#
# COMPACT_ATOMS: atom_id res chain seq x y z
N MET A 1 8.35 4.76 -10.93
CA MET A 1 8.23 3.96 -9.69
C MET A 1 7.15 2.93 -9.92
N SER A 2 7.46 1.66 -9.70
CA SER A 2 6.52 0.57 -9.97
C SER A 2 5.51 0.43 -8.83
N ARG A 3 4.22 0.28 -9.17
CA ARG A 3 3.12 0.10 -8.21
C ARG A 3 2.54 -1.30 -8.37
N THR A 4 2.46 -2.05 -7.28
CA THR A 4 1.68 -3.28 -7.24
C THR A 4 0.23 -2.93 -6.96
N TYR A 5 -0.71 -3.60 -7.63
CA TYR A 5 -2.13 -3.39 -7.37
C TYR A 5 -2.87 -4.72 -7.20
N LEU A 6 -3.93 -4.68 -6.41
CA LEU A 6 -4.93 -5.73 -6.23
C LEU A 6 -6.31 -5.13 -6.48
N LYS A 7 -7.15 -5.84 -7.22
CA LYS A 7 -8.56 -5.49 -7.41
C LYS A 7 -9.45 -6.54 -6.77
N PHE A 8 -10.51 -6.07 -6.12
CA PHE A 8 -11.51 -6.90 -5.47
C PHE A 8 -12.90 -6.46 -5.92
N LYS A 9 -13.84 -7.40 -6.00
CA LYS A 9 -15.24 -7.03 -6.19
C LYS A 9 -15.80 -6.53 -4.86
N SER A 10 -16.29 -5.30 -4.84
CA SER A 10 -16.99 -4.69 -3.70
C SER A 10 -18.38 -5.30 -3.57
N THR A 11 -18.77 -5.59 -2.34
CA THR A 11 -20.09 -6.11 -1.95
C THR A 11 -20.78 -5.18 -0.97
N ASN A 12 -20.01 -4.56 -0.08
CA ASN A 12 -20.48 -3.55 0.85
C ASN A 12 -19.39 -2.49 1.04
N ARG A 13 -19.48 -1.42 0.25
CA ARG A 13 -18.48 -0.35 0.23
C ARG A 13 -18.21 0.27 1.60
N GLU A 14 -19.24 0.50 2.41
CA GLU A 14 -19.08 1.18 3.71
C GLU A 14 -18.31 0.30 4.70
N ASP A 15 -18.67 -0.98 4.81
CA ASP A 15 -17.99 -1.94 5.69
C ASP A 15 -16.54 -2.20 5.24
N GLU A 16 -16.35 -2.34 3.93
CA GLU A 16 -15.04 -2.58 3.32
C GLU A 16 -14.11 -1.38 3.52
N GLU A 17 -14.62 -0.15 3.36
CA GLU A 17 -13.86 1.08 3.63
C GLU A 17 -13.48 1.20 5.10
N GLN A 18 -14.40 0.95 6.03
CA GLN A 18 -14.11 0.96 7.47
C GLN A 18 -13.05 -0.09 7.82
N THR A 19 -13.12 -1.27 7.22
CA THR A 19 -12.13 -2.33 7.40
C THR A 19 -10.75 -1.91 6.90
N ILE A 20 -10.66 -1.35 5.69
CA ILE A 20 -9.40 -0.83 5.13
C ILE A 20 -8.81 0.24 6.05
N LEU A 21 -9.62 1.23 6.45
CA LEU A 21 -9.21 2.33 7.32
C LEU A 21 -8.72 1.85 8.68
N ARG A 22 -9.43 0.89 9.28
CA ARG A 22 -9.05 0.27 10.56
C ARG A 22 -7.68 -0.39 10.45
N ILE A 23 -7.47 -1.23 9.44
CA ILE A 23 -6.20 -1.94 9.23
C ILE A 23 -5.06 -0.93 9.01
N LEU A 24 -5.27 0.10 8.19
CA LEU A 24 -4.27 1.15 7.97
C LEU A 24 -3.90 1.87 9.27
N LYS A 25 -4.90 2.23 10.10
CA LYS A 25 -4.69 2.87 11.39
C LYS A 25 -3.94 1.98 12.38
N GLU A 26 -4.34 0.72 12.52
CA GLU A 26 -3.68 -0.28 13.38
C GLU A 26 -2.21 -0.47 12.98
N ASN A 27 -1.92 -0.43 11.68
CA ASN A 27 -0.57 -0.53 11.14
C ASN A 27 0.16 0.83 11.09
N LYS A 28 -0.33 1.86 11.78
CA LYS A 28 0.29 3.18 11.90
C LYS A 28 0.53 3.89 10.56
N TYR A 29 -0.26 3.57 9.53
CA TYR A 29 -0.25 4.34 8.30
C TYR A 29 -0.90 5.71 8.56
N LYS A 30 -0.31 6.76 7.97
CA LYS A 30 -0.81 8.12 8.08
C LYS A 30 -1.30 8.59 6.72
N LYS A 31 -2.51 9.15 6.69
CA LYS A 31 -3.06 9.81 5.50
C LYS A 31 -2.15 10.97 5.08
N ARG A 32 -1.94 11.08 3.78
CA ARG A 32 -1.11 12.06 3.09
C ARG A 32 -1.78 12.40 1.78
N GLU A 33 -1.58 13.63 1.34
CA GLU A 33 -2.01 14.08 0.03
C GLU A 33 -0.81 14.73 -0.65
N LYS A 34 -0.56 14.40 -1.91
CA LYS A 34 0.48 15.04 -2.72
C LYS A 34 0.04 15.05 -4.18
N ASN A 35 0.15 16.20 -4.84
CA ASN A 35 -0.22 16.39 -6.25
C ASN A 35 -1.66 15.95 -6.57
N GLY A 36 -2.60 16.18 -5.65
CA GLY A 36 -4.00 15.75 -5.79
C GLY A 36 -4.22 14.24 -5.63
N GLU A 37 -3.19 13.46 -5.29
CA GLU A 37 -3.32 12.04 -4.96
C GLU A 37 -3.30 11.86 -3.44
N GLU A 38 -4.38 11.30 -2.92
CA GLU A 38 -4.47 10.85 -1.52
C GLU A 38 -3.92 9.43 -1.38
N PHE A 39 -3.07 9.23 -0.37
CA PHE A 39 -2.49 7.94 -0.04
C PHE A 39 -2.14 7.86 1.45
N TYR A 40 -1.82 6.65 1.89
CA TYR A 40 -1.46 6.32 3.25
C TYR A 40 0.00 5.92 3.28
N GLN A 41 0.77 6.55 4.16
CA GLN A 41 2.21 6.32 4.29
C GLN A 41 2.54 5.68 5.64
N HIS A 42 3.33 4.61 5.60
CA HIS A 42 3.99 4.02 6.75
C HIS A 42 5.51 4.19 6.66
N GLY A 43 6.13 4.56 7.77
CA GLY A 43 7.56 4.88 7.83
C GLY A 43 7.88 6.31 7.40
N ALA A 44 8.93 6.87 8.00
CA ALA A 44 9.37 8.25 7.77
C ALA A 44 10.38 8.39 6.63
N GLY A 45 10.92 7.29 6.09
CA GLY A 45 11.99 7.36 5.11
C GLY A 45 13.33 7.80 5.73
N ILE A 46 13.59 7.49 7.00
CA ILE A 46 14.86 7.79 7.68
C ILE A 46 15.79 6.57 7.70
N VAL A 47 15.23 5.37 7.87
CA VAL A 47 15.99 4.10 7.95
C VAL A 47 15.55 3.10 6.89
N THR A 48 14.28 3.15 6.47
CA THR A 48 13.69 2.26 5.46
C THR A 48 12.84 3.06 4.49
N SER A 49 12.78 2.61 3.23
CA SER A 49 11.92 3.22 2.22
C SER A 49 10.46 3.24 2.70
N PRO A 50 9.79 4.41 2.70
CA PRO A 50 8.43 4.50 3.20
C PRO A 50 7.49 3.71 2.29
N GLN A 51 6.57 3.00 2.91
CA GLN A 51 5.56 2.20 2.24
C GLN A 51 4.34 3.06 2.02
N LEU A 52 3.78 2.99 0.83
CA LEU A 52 2.64 3.78 0.42
C LEU A 52 1.53 2.83 0.00
N ILE A 53 0.31 3.13 0.44
CA ILE A 53 -0.91 2.42 0.07
C ILE A 53 -1.92 3.46 -0.37
N LYS A 54 -2.62 3.18 -1.46
CA LYS A 54 -3.79 3.93 -1.88
C LYS A 54 -4.91 2.93 -2.11
N TYR A 55 -6.12 3.33 -1.78
CA TYR A 55 -7.31 2.58 -2.12
C TYR A 55 -8.26 3.49 -2.88
N THR A 56 -8.93 2.96 -3.90
CA THR A 56 -10.02 3.64 -4.60
C THR A 56 -11.18 2.69 -4.79
N PHE A 57 -12.39 3.25 -4.78
CA PHE A 57 -13.61 2.54 -5.14
C PHE A 57 -14.04 3.02 -6.52
N GLU A 58 -14.03 2.13 -7.50
CA GLU A 58 -14.50 2.36 -8.86
C GLU A 58 -15.65 1.41 -9.15
N ASN A 59 -16.88 1.95 -9.25
CA ASN A 59 -18.11 1.15 -9.37
C ASN A 59 -18.18 0.11 -8.24
N ASP A 60 -18.25 -1.18 -8.61
CA ASP A 60 -18.27 -2.34 -7.70
C ASP A 60 -16.88 -2.94 -7.51
N THR A 61 -15.81 -2.16 -7.66
CA THR A 61 -14.43 -2.63 -7.55
C THR A 61 -13.63 -1.80 -6.56
N ILE A 62 -12.96 -2.47 -5.63
CA ILE A 62 -11.92 -1.88 -4.80
C ILE A 62 -10.59 -2.07 -5.52
N ILE A 63 -9.83 -0.99 -5.69
CA ILE A 63 -8.47 -1.03 -6.21
C ILE A 63 -7.53 -0.64 -5.07
N LEU A 64 -6.73 -1.58 -4.60
CA LEU A 64 -5.64 -1.32 -3.67
C LEU A 64 -4.33 -1.21 -4.46
N GLU A 65 -3.67 -0.07 -4.36
CA GLU A 65 -2.34 0.15 -4.91
C GLU A 65 -1.34 0.24 -3.76
N SER A 66 -0.17 -0.39 -3.91
CA SER A 66 0.94 -0.20 -3.00
C SER A 66 2.26 -0.03 -3.73
N TRP A 67 3.09 0.88 -3.22
CA TRP A 67 4.42 1.14 -3.73
C TRP A 67 5.35 1.58 -2.61
N VAL A 68 6.63 1.67 -2.94
CA VAL A 68 7.66 2.22 -2.07
C VAL A 68 8.20 3.48 -2.72
N ARG A 69 8.49 4.52 -1.94
CA ARG A 69 9.20 5.69 -2.46
C ARG A 69 10.70 5.42 -2.36
N ASP A 70 11.41 5.63 -3.46
CA ASP A 70 12.86 5.50 -3.47
C ASP A 70 13.52 6.51 -2.52
N PHE A 71 14.56 6.05 -1.85
CA PHE A 71 15.39 6.83 -0.94
C PHE A 71 16.34 7.66 -1.80
N GLY A 72 16.03 8.95 -2.00
CA GLY A 72 16.99 9.90 -2.56
C GLY A 72 17.72 10.58 -1.41
N PHE A 73 19.05 10.61 -1.44
CA PHE A 73 19.95 11.22 -0.45
C PHE A 73 20.11 10.48 0.89
N LEU A 74 21.16 9.69 1.03
CA LEU A 74 22.18 9.80 2.10
C LEU A 74 23.23 8.70 1.88
N GLY A 75 24.50 9.08 2.02
CA GLY A 75 25.67 8.28 1.70
C GLY A 75 25.79 6.97 2.47
N GLU A 76 26.57 6.07 1.87
CA GLU A 76 27.06 4.79 2.39
C GLU A 76 26.03 3.90 3.09
N SER A 77 25.34 3.09 2.29
CA SER A 77 24.94 1.74 2.72
C SER A 77 24.95 0.79 1.53
N SER A 78 25.91 -0.13 1.54
CA SER A 78 26.03 -1.26 0.63
C SER A 78 24.88 -2.27 0.86
N LEU A 79 23.68 -1.98 0.35
CA LEU A 79 22.50 -2.87 0.38
C LEU A 79 21.54 -2.57 -0.81
N GLU A 80 22.04 -2.15 -1.97
CA GLU A 80 21.24 -1.62 -3.09
C GLU A 80 20.22 -2.61 -3.71
N GLY A 81 20.28 -3.90 -3.40
CA GLY A 81 19.22 -4.86 -3.74
C GLY A 81 18.27 -5.19 -2.60
N SER A 82 18.76 -5.28 -1.37
CA SER A 82 18.03 -5.90 -0.27
C SER A 82 17.01 -4.96 0.37
N SER A 83 17.32 -3.67 0.55
CA SER A 83 16.42 -2.68 1.15
C SER A 83 15.14 -2.50 0.34
N GLN A 84 15.24 -2.45 -0.99
CA GLN A 84 14.10 -2.43 -1.90
C GLN A 84 13.30 -3.74 -1.88
N ILE A 85 13.97 -4.90 -1.77
CA ILE A 85 13.30 -6.20 -1.64
C ILE A 85 12.52 -6.28 -0.32
N PHE A 86 13.10 -5.82 0.80
CA PHE A 86 12.42 -5.79 2.10
C PHE A 86 11.22 -4.84 2.08
N ALA A 87 11.37 -3.65 1.50
CA ALA A 87 10.28 -2.70 1.37
C ALA A 87 9.14 -3.25 0.49
N LYS A 88 9.47 -3.91 -0.64
CA LYS A 88 8.49 -4.60 -1.51
C LYS A 88 7.81 -5.77 -0.81
N LYS A 89 8.53 -6.57 -0.02
CA LYS A 89 7.94 -7.65 0.80
C LYS A 89 6.96 -7.09 1.83
N SER A 90 7.31 -5.97 2.48
CA SER A 90 6.45 -5.35 3.48
C SER A 90 5.22 -4.69 2.87
N ALA A 91 5.35 -4.02 1.72
CA ALA A 91 4.23 -3.50 0.94
C ALA A 91 3.24 -4.63 0.54
N LYS A 92 3.76 -5.77 0.05
CA LYS A 92 2.94 -6.96 -0.22
C LYS A 92 2.28 -7.53 1.04
N GLY A 93 2.98 -7.51 2.18
CA GLY A 93 2.43 -7.94 3.47
C GLY A 93 1.26 -7.07 3.93
N ALA A 94 1.33 -5.75 3.70
CA ALA A 94 0.23 -4.85 4.03
C ALA A 94 -0.99 -5.08 3.13
N LEU A 95 -0.79 -5.27 1.83
CA LEU A 95 -1.85 -5.67 0.90
C LEU A 95 -2.51 -6.99 1.32
N LYS A 96 -1.72 -7.99 1.71
CA LYS A 96 -2.22 -9.29 2.17
C LYS A 96 -3.10 -9.15 3.41
N ARG A 97 -2.72 -8.32 4.38
CA ARG A 97 -3.53 -8.06 5.58
C ARG A 97 -4.86 -7.40 5.25
N ILE A 98 -4.85 -6.44 4.33
CA ILE A 98 -6.10 -5.81 3.88
C ILE A 98 -6.98 -6.82 3.15
N GLN A 99 -6.40 -7.65 2.26
CA GLN A 99 -7.11 -8.75 1.61
C GLN A 99 -7.73 -9.72 2.64
N GLU A 100 -6.95 -10.21 3.59
CA GLU A 100 -7.42 -11.14 4.64
C GLU A 100 -8.53 -10.51 5.50
N GLY A 101 -8.42 -9.21 5.80
CA GLY A 101 -9.44 -8.49 6.56
C GLY A 101 -10.72 -8.23 5.78
N LEU A 102 -10.63 -8.06 4.46
CA LEU A 102 -11.79 -7.90 3.58
C LEU A 102 -12.51 -9.23 3.31
N GLY A 103 -11.80 -10.35 3.33
CA GLY A 103 -12.39 -11.67 3.00
C GLY A 103 -12.87 -11.78 1.55
N LEU A 104 -12.43 -10.87 0.67
CA LEU A 104 -12.84 -10.79 -0.73
C LEU A 104 -11.87 -11.52 -1.66
N GLU A 105 -12.40 -12.09 -2.74
CA GLU A 105 -11.60 -12.72 -3.78
C GLU A 105 -10.90 -11.67 -4.67
N ILE A 106 -9.64 -11.95 -5.01
CA ILE A 106 -8.87 -11.14 -5.96
C ILE A 106 -9.41 -11.41 -7.35
N ILE A 107 -9.93 -10.37 -8.01
CA ILE A 107 -10.36 -10.45 -9.42
C ILE A 107 -9.23 -10.09 -10.38
N GLU A 108 -8.26 -9.29 -9.94
CA GLU A 108 -7.09 -8.92 -10.75
C GLU A 108 -5.91 -8.54 -9.84
N GLN A 109 -4.69 -8.90 -10.22
CA GLN A 109 -3.48 -8.45 -9.57
C GLN A 109 -2.39 -8.19 -10.59
N GLY A 110 -1.54 -7.19 -10.33
CA GLY A 110 -0.50 -6.84 -11.28
C GLY A 110 0.50 -5.83 -10.74
N THR A 111 1.37 -5.39 -11.63
CA THR A 111 2.37 -4.36 -11.35
C THR A 111 2.43 -3.42 -12.56
N LYS A 112 2.30 -2.12 -12.30
CA LYS A 112 2.36 -1.05 -13.30
C LYS A 112 3.51 -0.08 -13.05
#